data_AF-A0A5N7XBP1-F1
#
_entry.id   AF-A0A5N7XBP1-F1
#
_cell.length_a   1.000
_cell.length_b   1.000
_cell.length_c   1.000
_cell.angle_alpha   90.00
_cell.angle_beta   90.00
_cell.angle_gamma   90.00
#
_symmetry.space_group_name_H-M   'P 1'
#
loop_
_entity.id
_entity.type
_entity.pdbx_description
1 polymer ?
#
loop_
_entity_poly.entity_id
_entity_poly.type
_entity_poly.pdbx_seq_one_letter_code
_entity_poly.pdbx_strand_id
1 'polypeptide(L)'
;MGSEKLSVEERLQVLEILLEESIWGLHLEQPEHRKAIASALYTRLAVANLHQAYPPGVTAALYEQADALCELDNTPAPLKPMLRPLIRYSGSGD
;
A
#
# COMPACT_ATOMS: atom_id res chain seq x y z
N MET A 1 -19.48 -5.32 1.14
CA MET A 1 -18.98 -6.49 0.40
C MET A 1 -17.96 -7.15 1.30
N GLY A 2 -18.13 -8.45 1.59
CA GLY A 2 -17.36 -9.13 2.62
C GLY A 2 -15.88 -9.13 2.30
N SER A 3 -15.06 -8.83 3.31
CA SER A 3 -13.61 -9.07 3.27
C SER A 3 -13.41 -10.55 2.99
N GLU A 4 -13.05 -10.90 1.75
CA GLU A 4 -12.65 -12.26 1.43
C GLU A 4 -11.47 -12.59 2.33
N LYS A 5 -11.66 -13.63 3.14
CA LYS A 5 -10.70 -13.98 4.17
C LYS A 5 -9.48 -14.57 3.47
N LEU A 6 -8.40 -13.79 3.40
CA LEU A 6 -7.14 -14.21 2.78
C LEU A 6 -6.71 -15.60 3.28
N SER A 7 -6.20 -16.43 2.37
CA SER A 7 -5.56 -17.70 2.69
C SER A 7 -4.29 -17.48 3.52
N VAL A 8 -3.72 -18.55 4.09
CA VAL A 8 -2.47 -18.45 4.86
C VAL A 8 -1.32 -18.00 3.95
N GLU A 9 -1.26 -18.54 2.74
CA GLU A 9 -0.27 -18.23 1.72
C GLU A 9 -0.38 -16.76 1.28
N GLU A 10 -1.59 -16.27 1.05
CA GLU A 10 -1.84 -14.87 0.70
C GLU A 10 -1.42 -13.93 1.84
N ARG A 11 -1.70 -14.30 3.10
CA ARG A 11 -1.27 -13.52 4.26
C ARG A 11 0.26 -13.47 4.38
N LEU A 12 0.94 -14.59 4.16
CA LEU A 12 2.40 -14.65 4.17
C LEU A 12 3.01 -13.78 3.06
N GLN A 13 2.44 -13.84 1.86
CA GLN A 13 2.87 -13.00 0.73
C GLN A 13 2.67 -11.50 1.02
N VAL A 14 1.54 -11.12 1.62
CA VAL A 14 1.31 -9.74 2.08
C VAL A 14 2.37 -9.34 3.11
N LEU A 15 2.65 -10.19 4.10
CA LEU A 15 3.63 -9.89 5.14
C LEU A 15 5.05 -9.72 4.58
N GLU A 16 5.49 -10.57 3.66
CA GLU A 16 6.80 -10.45 3.01
C GLU A 16 6.93 -9.11 2.27
N ILE A 17 5.93 -8.76 1.46
CA ILE A 17 5.91 -7.49 0.71
C ILE A 17 5.94 -6.29 1.66
N LEU A 18 5.14 -6.34 2.74
CA LEU A 18 5.13 -5.26 3.73
C LEU A 18 6.42 -5.16 4.53
N LEU A 19 7.12 -6.26 4.79
CA LEU A 19 8.42 -6.24 5.45
C LEU A 19 9.52 -5.66 4.56
N GLU A 20 9.48 -5.90 3.25
CA GLU A 20 10.43 -5.29 2.31
C GLU A 20 10.26 -3.77 2.23
N GLU A 21 9.01 -3.30 2.23
CA GLU A 21 8.69 -1.88 2.14
C GLU A 21 8.76 -1.17 3.50
N SER A 22 8.78 -1.92 4.60
CA SER A 22 8.76 -1.39 5.96
C SER A 22 9.60 -2.27 6.88
N ILE A 23 10.77 -1.81 7.32
CA ILE A 23 11.41 -2.34 8.52
C ILE A 23 10.94 -1.45 9.67
N TRP A 24 9.94 -1.97 10.38
CA TRP A 24 9.01 -1.23 11.23
C TRP A 24 9.69 -0.57 12.42
N GLY A 25 9.43 0.73 12.61
CA GLY A 25 9.82 1.48 13.80
C GLY A 25 9.94 2.97 13.49
N LEU A 26 11.09 3.37 12.94
CA LEU A 26 11.45 4.79 12.76
C LEU A 26 10.69 5.49 11.62
N HIS A 27 10.25 4.74 10.60
CA HIS A 27 9.57 5.30 9.43
C HIS A 27 8.04 5.43 9.57
N LEU A 28 7.45 4.90 10.65
CA LEU A 28 5.99 4.99 10.85
C LEU A 28 5.58 6.19 11.71
N GLU A 29 6.48 6.73 12.52
CA GLU A 29 6.18 7.88 13.39
C GLU A 29 5.99 9.17 12.58
N GLN A 30 6.75 9.35 11.50
CA GLN A 30 6.70 10.56 10.69
C GLN A 30 5.71 10.41 9.52
N PRO A 31 4.74 11.34 9.35
CA PRO A 31 3.77 11.28 8.26
C PRO A 31 4.42 11.21 6.87
N GLU A 32 5.53 11.92 6.65
CA GLU A 32 6.25 11.93 5.37
C GLU A 32 6.87 10.57 5.03
N HIS A 33 7.42 9.88 6.02
CA HIS A 33 7.92 8.53 5.85
C HIS A 33 6.79 7.53 5.55
N ARG A 34 5.62 7.65 6.21
CA ARG A 34 4.45 6.82 5.89
C ARG A 34 3.97 7.04 4.45
N LYS A 35 3.95 8.29 3.97
CA LYS A 35 3.64 8.62 2.57
C LYS A 35 4.68 8.06 1.60
N ALA A 36 5.97 8.04 1.97
CA ALA A 36 7.02 7.42 1.17
C ALA A 36 6.79 5.92 0.98
N ILE A 37 6.49 5.21 2.07
CA ILE A 37 6.16 3.79 2.05
C ILE A 37 4.90 3.54 1.21
N ALA A 38 3.85 4.34 1.41
CA ALA A 38 2.62 4.26 0.60
C ALA A 38 2.92 4.47 -0.89
N SER A 39 3.71 5.48 -1.24
CA SER A 39 4.12 5.79 -2.63
C SER A 39 4.92 4.65 -3.27
N ALA A 40 5.85 4.03 -2.53
CA ALA A 40 6.62 2.88 -3.01
C ALA A 40 5.70 1.68 -3.24
N LEU A 41 4.83 1.39 -2.28
CA LEU A 41 3.86 0.29 -2.37
C LEU A 41 2.87 0.48 -3.52
N TYR A 42 2.35 1.69 -3.75
CA TYR A 42 1.51 1.97 -4.92
C TYR A 42 2.25 1.77 -6.24
N THR A 43 3.53 2.15 -6.31
CA THR A 43 4.35 1.96 -7.52
C THR A 43 4.54 0.47 -7.81
N ARG A 44 4.88 -0.32 -6.78
CA ARG A 44 4.97 -1.78 -6.89
C ARG A 44 3.64 -2.40 -7.34
N LEU A 45 2.52 -1.97 -6.76
CA LEU A 45 1.19 -2.46 -7.11
C LEU A 45 0.75 -2.07 -8.52
N ALA A 46 1.13 -0.89 -9.01
CA ALA A 46 0.86 -0.49 -10.40
C ALA A 46 1.54 -1.43 -11.40
N VAL A 47 2.82 -1.76 -11.17
CA VAL A 47 3.56 -2.72 -11.99
C VAL A 47 2.99 -4.14 -11.84
N ALA A 48 2.74 -4.58 -10.62
CA ALA A 48 2.17 -5.90 -10.35
C ALA A 48 0.80 -6.11 -11.01
N ASN A 49 -0.06 -5.08 -11.02
CA ASN A 49 -1.36 -5.11 -11.68
C ASN A 49 -1.25 -5.27 -13.20
N LEU A 50 -0.28 -4.62 -13.84
CA LEU A 50 -0.05 -4.77 -15.29
C LEU A 50 0.30 -6.22 -15.66
N HIS A 51 1.01 -6.92 -14.77
CA HIS A 51 1.46 -8.29 -14.99
C HIS A 51 0.58 -9.35 -14.31
N GLN A 52 -0.49 -8.96 -13.60
CA GLN A 52 -1.30 -9.84 -12.77
C GLN A 52 -0.45 -10.69 -11.80
N ALA A 53 0.59 -10.07 -11.24
CA ALA A 53 1.62 -10.77 -10.46
C ALA A 53 1.13 -11.26 -9.09
N TYR A 54 0.04 -10.68 -8.57
CA TYR A 54 -0.52 -11.04 -7.27
C TYR A 54 -1.99 -11.45 -7.38
N PRO A 55 -2.47 -12.34 -6.51
CA PRO A 55 -3.89 -12.63 -6.37
C PRO A 55 -4.71 -11.35 -6.09
N PRO A 56 -6.00 -11.31 -6.47
CA PRO A 56 -6.88 -10.17 -6.19
C PRO A 56 -6.98 -9.83 -4.70
N GLY A 57 -7.05 -10.85 -3.83
CA GLY A 57 -7.10 -10.67 -2.37
C GLY A 57 -5.84 -10.00 -1.82
N VAL A 58 -4.66 -10.48 -2.22
CA VAL A 58 -3.36 -9.88 -1.88
C VAL A 58 -3.28 -8.43 -2.37
N THR A 59 -3.70 -8.19 -3.61
CA THR A 59 -3.71 -6.86 -4.22
C THR A 59 -4.60 -5.90 -3.43
N ALA A 60 -5.82 -6.31 -3.07
CA ALA A 60 -6.75 -5.51 -2.29
C ALA A 60 -6.19 -5.17 -0.91
N ALA A 61 -5.63 -6.15 -0.21
CA ALA A 61 -5.04 -5.97 1.12
C ALA A 61 -3.85 -4.99 1.10
N LEU A 62 -2.98 -5.08 0.09
CA LEU A 62 -1.86 -4.17 -0.07
C LEU A 62 -2.32 -2.74 -0.40
N TYR A 63 -3.37 -2.57 -1.21
CA TYR A 63 -3.97 -1.25 -1.43
C TYR A 63 -4.60 -0.68 -0.15
N GLU A 64 -5.31 -1.49 0.64
CA GLU A 64 -5.88 -1.06 1.93
C GLU A 64 -4.78 -0.58 2.89
N GLN A 65 -3.66 -1.32 2.96
CA GLN A 65 -2.53 -0.94 3.80
C GLN A 65 -1.86 0.36 3.31
N ALA A 66 -1.64 0.50 2.00
CA ALA A 66 -1.10 1.72 1.42
C ALA A 66 -2.03 2.93 1.66
N ASP A 67 -3.34 2.72 1.52
CA ASP A 67 -4.37 3.74 1.78
C ASP A 67 -4.34 4.17 3.26
N ALA A 68 -4.18 3.23 4.21
CA ALA A 68 -4.08 3.54 5.64
C ALA A 68 -2.80 4.33 5.99
N LEU A 69 -1.66 4.01 5.36
CA LEU A 69 -0.39 4.71 5.58
C LEU A 69 -0.45 6.19 5.19
N CYS A 70 -1.24 6.54 4.17
CA CYS A 70 -1.42 7.91 3.69
C CYS A 70 -2.78 8.52 4.04
N GLU A 71 -3.52 7.92 4.98
CA GLU A 71 -4.80 8.43 5.50
C GLU A 71 -5.91 8.55 4.43
N LEU A 72 -5.77 7.82 3.32
CA LEU A 72 -6.79 7.67 2.27
C LEU A 72 -7.84 6.60 2.60
N ASP A 73 -7.67 5.86 3.68
CA ASP A 73 -8.65 4.91 4.22
C ASP A 73 -10.03 5.55 4.44
N ASN A 74 -10.04 6.81 4.92
CA ASN A 74 -11.23 7.63 5.14
C ASN A 74 -11.88 8.19 3.86
N THR A 75 -11.22 8.02 2.69
CA THR A 75 -11.74 8.52 1.41
C THR A 75 -12.74 7.52 0.80
N PRO A 76 -13.83 7.97 0.16
CA PRO A 76 -14.70 7.08 -0.61
C PRO A 76 -13.94 6.24 -1.64
N ALA A 77 -14.21 4.92 -1.68
CA ALA A 77 -13.54 3.96 -2.57
C ALA A 77 -13.44 4.39 -4.06
N PRO A 78 -14.46 5.01 -4.68
CA PRO A 78 -14.36 5.46 -6.07
C PRO A 78 -13.32 6.55 -6.33
N LEU A 79 -12.98 7.35 -5.30
CA LEU A 79 -12.03 8.45 -5.43
C LEU A 79 -10.59 8.00 -5.21
N LYS A 80 -10.37 6.91 -4.46
CA LYS A 80 -9.02 6.43 -4.11
C LYS A 80 -8.12 6.22 -5.35
N PRO A 81 -8.56 5.58 -6.45
CA PRO A 81 -7.72 5.42 -7.65
C PRO A 81 -7.22 6.74 -8.25
N MET A 82 -7.98 7.84 -8.11
CA MET A 82 -7.60 9.16 -8.60
C MET A 82 -6.61 9.87 -7.65
N LEU A 83 -6.67 9.56 -6.36
CA LEU A 83 -5.81 10.18 -5.33
C LEU A 83 -4.48 9.45 -5.14
N ARG A 84 -4.44 8.12 -5.30
CA ARG A 84 -3.22 7.31 -5.15
C ARG A 84 -2.03 7.83 -5.97
N PRO A 85 -2.18 8.27 -7.24
CA PRO A 85 -1.07 8.85 -8.02
C PRO A 85 -0.58 10.23 -7.53
N LEU A 86 -1.37 10.91 -6.70
CA LEU A 86 -1.04 12.20 -6.10
C LEU A 86 -0.25 12.04 -4.79
N ILE A 87 -0.25 10.83 -4.20
CA ILE A 87 0.63 10.48 -3.08
C ILE A 87 2.03 10.31 -3.64
N ARG A 88 2.72 11.44 -3.83
CA ARG A 88 4.13 11.48 -4.16
C ARG A 88 4.90 11.80 -2.90
N TYR A 89 5.96 11.03 -2.65
CA TYR A 89 7.00 11.49 -1.76
C TYR A 89 7.74 12.65 -2.43
N SER A 90 7.37 13.88 -2.09
CA SER A 90 8.22 15.04 -2.32
C SER A 90 9.26 15.05 -1.21
N GLY A 91 10.35 14.29 -1.39
CA GLY A 91 11.50 14.44 -0.53
C GLY A 91 12.01 15.88 -0.65
N SER A 92 11.59 16.76 0.26
CA SER A 92 12.37 17.93 0.59
C SER A 92 13.61 17.38 1.29
N GLY A 93 14.74 17.46 0.60
CA GLY A 93 16.01 17.00 1.12
C GLY A 93 16.37 17.69 2.43
N ASP A 94 17.06 16.93 3.26
CA ASP A 94 18.25 17.35 3.98
C ASP A 94 19.33 16.29 3.73
#